data_AF-A0AA36IQH4-F1
#
_entry.id   AF-A0AA36IQH4-F1
#
_cell.length_a   1.000
_cell.length_b   1.000
_cell.length_c   1.000
_cell.angle_alpha   90.00
_cell.angle_beta   90.00
_cell.angle_gamma   90.00
#
_symmetry.space_group_name_H-M   'P 1'
#
loop_
_entity.id
_entity.type
_entity.pdbx_description
1 polymer ?
#
loop_
_entity_poly.entity_id
_entity_poly.type
_entity_poly.pdbx_seq_one_letter_code
_entity_poly.pdbx_strand_id
1 'polypeptide(L)'
;MGFRCSRKETPLSRHATYLQNEAQAEAATSFPMFTVRLEDALQMSCVEPHERLKEKGLLVEFKESLGKAVFVSHQWAEKDHPDPTSAQFRVFQDAMKNILSGRLDRIELDNLTEIVLPETKPLRTQELRSAKLFMWYDYFSGPQHSKGSESDLAKAIASIHAYVAKCSFFCALCPFLEDPVTAKVLSFSSWAERGWCRLERTICELSEGSWIVIKSVQRLELVVGSQSLSSPICEGEFAVASDKLGFGPVLLAALRRRMRQALSRRDFVTYRVVRSLQSVYLRGLATELEMDDVPGFVPSCNEDSASTVERFLYQNGFWNLHEVDSAGFLPLHYAALGGQPELIKAMLDQRADPRKTARKGQPLLKTPPGVSALGLALLCGHNNAASLLIEAKANCQKRGVISPASPALHLAAYSNNVQGMRLLFQAGWDPTSELDAFGSRTTYSACDAGSLAALEELIRRGEPLSLLLHVCAVSSTCSSPLARRLIDLKADIDEQWKQFMTLPARLFVRLQSLRYRFGTDTALTRQCYHFNGSTPLMLALLSGNFEIAMILLREGARLDLRNAQSFSALDLAYGAPDPLQEILRGDSIYNRI
;
A
#
# COMPACT_ATOMS: atom_id res chain seq x y z
N MET A 1 -28.42 -37.80 13.17
CA MET A 1 -28.73 -36.64 12.30
C MET A 1 -29.00 -35.44 13.20
N GLY A 2 -27.99 -34.60 13.43
CA GLY A 2 -28.16 -33.37 14.21
C GLY A 2 -28.74 -32.28 13.31
N PHE A 3 -29.89 -31.74 13.67
CA PHE A 3 -30.49 -30.58 13.02
C PHE A 3 -29.51 -29.40 13.08
N ARG A 4 -28.84 -29.09 11.96
CA ARG A 4 -28.21 -27.78 11.77
C ARG A 4 -29.34 -26.76 11.74
N CYS A 5 -29.58 -26.11 12.88
CA CYS A 5 -30.45 -24.96 12.96
C CYS A 5 -29.96 -23.94 11.92
N SER A 6 -30.72 -23.74 10.84
CA SER A 6 -30.36 -22.77 9.81
C SER A 6 -30.26 -21.42 10.48
N ARG A 7 -29.06 -20.83 10.57
CA ARG A 7 -28.88 -19.47 11.09
C ARG A 7 -29.87 -18.57 10.35
N LYS A 8 -30.74 -17.88 11.10
CA LYS A 8 -31.67 -16.90 10.52
C LYS A 8 -30.86 -15.93 9.67
N GLU A 9 -31.31 -15.72 8.44
CA GLU A 9 -30.65 -14.82 7.52
C GLU A 9 -30.69 -13.39 8.05
N THR A 10 -29.53 -12.73 8.13
CA THR A 10 -29.45 -11.34 8.61
C THR A 10 -30.12 -10.41 7.61
N PRO A 11 -30.62 -9.24 8.06
CA PRO A 11 -31.15 -8.23 7.16
C PRO A 11 -30.14 -7.87 6.04
N LEU A 12 -28.85 -7.76 6.37
CA LEU A 12 -27.79 -7.48 5.40
C LEU A 12 -27.65 -8.58 4.35
N SER A 13 -27.80 -9.85 4.76
CA SER A 13 -27.76 -10.99 3.83
C SER A 13 -28.95 -10.99 2.86
N ARG A 14 -30.13 -10.54 3.30
CA ARG A 14 -31.29 -10.37 2.40
C ARG A 14 -31.06 -9.25 1.39
N HIS A 15 -30.49 -8.12 1.84
CA HIS A 15 -30.12 -7.02 0.95
C HIS A 15 -29.05 -7.43 -0.08
N ALA A 16 -28.05 -8.23 0.36
CA ALA A 16 -27.07 -8.82 -0.56
C ALA A 16 -27.73 -9.69 -1.64
N THR A 17 -28.75 -10.48 -1.30
CA THR A 17 -29.51 -11.27 -2.29
C THR A 17 -30.28 -10.38 -3.28
N TYR A 18 -30.85 -9.26 -2.82
CA TYR A 18 -31.48 -8.28 -3.72
C TYR A 18 -30.46 -7.74 -4.73
N LEU A 19 -29.28 -7.31 -4.27
CA LEU A 19 -28.21 -6.79 -5.14
C LEU A 19 -27.64 -7.82 -6.12
N GLN A 20 -27.70 -9.11 -5.80
CA GLN A 20 -27.30 -10.18 -6.73
C GLN A 20 -28.24 -10.30 -7.94
N ASN A 21 -29.51 -9.96 -7.74
CA ASN A 21 -30.55 -10.04 -8.77
C ASN A 21 -30.67 -8.74 -9.59
N GLU A 22 -30.05 -7.65 -9.13
CA GLU A 22 -29.97 -6.40 -9.84
C GLU A 22 -28.81 -6.44 -10.86
N ALA A 23 -29.05 -6.05 -12.10
CA ALA A 23 -27.99 -5.96 -13.10
C ALA A 23 -26.89 -5.00 -12.60
N GLN A 24 -25.62 -5.40 -12.69
CA GLN A 24 -24.51 -4.52 -12.35
C GLN A 24 -24.53 -3.31 -13.28
N ALA A 25 -24.99 -2.16 -12.77
CA ALA A 25 -24.85 -0.91 -13.48
C ALA A 25 -23.37 -0.58 -13.63
N GLU A 26 -22.90 -0.40 -14.87
CA GLU A 26 -21.54 0.08 -15.14
C GLU A 26 -21.31 1.41 -14.42
N ALA A 27 -20.08 1.63 -13.94
CA ALA A 27 -19.72 2.90 -13.35
C ALA A 27 -19.86 3.99 -14.41
N ALA A 28 -20.79 4.93 -14.18
CA ALA A 28 -21.02 6.05 -15.09
C ALA A 28 -19.73 6.88 -15.23
N THR A 29 -19.30 7.08 -16.48
CA THR A 29 -18.20 7.96 -16.83
C THR A 29 -18.77 9.28 -17.34
N SER A 30 -18.35 10.40 -16.78
CA SER A 30 -18.68 11.74 -17.29
C SER A 30 -17.87 12.13 -18.54
N PHE A 31 -16.79 11.38 -18.85
CA PHE A 31 -15.97 11.55 -20.04
C PHE A 31 -15.51 10.18 -20.58
N PRO A 32 -15.51 9.96 -21.91
CA PRO A 32 -15.07 8.70 -22.50
C PRO A 32 -13.60 8.40 -22.19
N MET A 33 -13.28 7.12 -22.01
CA MET A 33 -11.91 6.69 -21.75
C MET A 33 -11.12 6.64 -23.06
N PHE A 34 -10.27 7.63 -23.31
CA PHE A 34 -9.32 7.56 -24.42
C PHE A 34 -8.04 6.81 -24.01
N THR A 35 -7.46 6.10 -24.98
CA THR A 35 -6.24 5.31 -24.80
C THR A 35 -5.40 5.34 -26.08
N VAL A 36 -4.14 4.94 -25.99
CA VAL A 36 -3.24 4.71 -27.12
C VAL A 36 -2.94 3.22 -27.22
N ARG A 37 -2.93 2.63 -28.42
CA ARG A 37 -2.52 1.21 -28.56
C ARG A 37 -1.07 1.07 -28.13
N LEU A 38 -0.75 0.02 -27.38
CA LEU A 38 0.61 -0.16 -26.87
C LEU A 38 1.65 -0.19 -28.01
N GLU A 39 1.32 -0.78 -29.15
CA GLU A 39 2.20 -0.81 -30.34
C GLU A 39 2.58 0.60 -30.84
N ASP A 40 1.63 1.53 -30.82
CA ASP A 40 1.88 2.93 -31.20
C ASP A 40 2.67 3.65 -30.09
N ALA A 41 2.30 3.42 -28.83
CA ALA A 41 3.00 3.98 -27.67
C ALA A 41 4.48 3.58 -27.62
N LEU A 42 4.83 2.36 -28.07
CA LEU A 42 6.21 1.88 -28.16
C LEU A 42 7.03 2.54 -29.27
N GLN A 43 6.39 3.17 -30.25
CA GLN A 43 7.03 3.88 -31.37
C GLN A 43 7.11 5.39 -31.15
N MET A 44 6.35 5.93 -30.19
CA MET A 44 6.40 7.34 -29.83
C MET A 44 7.79 7.74 -29.33
N SER A 45 8.35 8.80 -29.91
CA SER A 45 9.65 9.37 -29.51
C SER A 45 9.55 10.29 -28.29
N CYS A 46 8.38 10.90 -28.08
CA CYS A 46 8.07 11.72 -26.92
C CYS A 46 6.60 11.58 -26.52
N VAL A 47 6.29 11.96 -25.28
CA VAL A 47 4.91 12.06 -24.79
C VAL A 47 4.30 13.38 -25.28
N GLU A 48 3.19 13.31 -26.01
CA GLU A 48 2.51 14.49 -26.57
C GLU A 48 1.14 14.69 -25.92
N PRO A 49 0.58 15.92 -25.86
CA PRO A 49 -0.71 16.15 -25.23
C PRO A 49 -1.86 15.53 -26.02
N HIS A 50 -2.98 15.31 -25.34
CA HIS A 50 -4.19 14.68 -25.87
C HIS A 50 -4.61 15.22 -27.24
N GLU A 51 -4.65 16.54 -27.42
CA GLU A 51 -5.12 17.16 -28.65
C GLU A 51 -4.23 16.80 -29.85
N ARG A 52 -2.92 16.73 -29.67
CA ARG A 52 -1.97 16.34 -30.72
C ARG A 52 -2.10 14.88 -31.12
N LEU A 53 -2.25 13.98 -30.15
CA LEU A 53 -2.47 12.56 -30.48
C LEU A 53 -3.84 12.32 -31.13
N LYS A 54 -4.85 13.14 -30.79
CA LYS A 54 -6.14 13.15 -31.46
C LYS A 54 -6.01 13.57 -32.92
N GLU A 55 -5.28 14.66 -33.21
CA GLU A 55 -4.98 15.13 -34.58
C GLU A 55 -4.24 14.07 -35.40
N LYS A 56 -3.31 13.33 -34.78
CA LYS A 56 -2.57 12.23 -35.42
C LYS A 56 -3.39 10.94 -35.59
N GLY A 57 -4.60 10.87 -35.06
CA GLY A 57 -5.45 9.68 -35.10
C GLY A 57 -4.92 8.50 -34.25
N LEU A 58 -4.07 8.78 -33.25
CA LEU A 58 -3.48 7.76 -32.37
C LEU A 58 -4.34 7.48 -31.13
N LEU A 59 -5.28 8.37 -30.80
CA LEU A 59 -6.22 8.17 -29.68
C LEU A 59 -7.42 7.31 -30.09
N VAL A 60 -7.71 6.34 -29.24
CA VAL A 60 -8.82 5.40 -29.38
C VAL A 60 -9.73 5.50 -28.17
N GLU A 61 -11.02 5.70 -28.38
CA GLU A 61 -12.03 5.52 -27.33
C GLU A 61 -12.11 4.03 -26.97
N PHE A 62 -11.69 3.70 -25.75
CA PHE A 62 -11.53 2.33 -25.30
C PHE A 62 -12.88 1.65 -25.05
N LYS A 63 -13.00 0.44 -25.57
CA LYS A 63 -14.11 -0.50 -25.30
C LYS A 63 -13.50 -1.86 -24.96
N GLU A 64 -14.08 -2.57 -24.00
CA GLU A 64 -13.57 -3.87 -23.55
C GLU A 64 -13.50 -4.91 -24.68
N SER A 65 -14.33 -4.75 -25.73
CA SER A 65 -14.28 -5.59 -26.93
C SER A 65 -13.00 -5.43 -27.76
N LEU A 66 -12.23 -4.34 -27.57
CA LEU A 66 -10.99 -4.08 -28.33
C LEU A 66 -9.79 -4.87 -27.81
N GLY A 67 -9.77 -5.18 -26.51
CA GLY A 67 -8.62 -5.77 -25.83
C GLY A 67 -8.59 -5.42 -24.34
N LYS A 68 -7.40 -5.39 -23.75
CA LYS A 68 -7.19 -5.07 -22.34
C LYS A 68 -6.58 -3.68 -22.18
N ALA A 69 -7.08 -2.90 -21.21
CA ALA A 69 -6.49 -1.60 -20.88
C ALA A 69 -5.42 -1.72 -19.79
N VAL A 70 -4.39 -0.88 -19.89
CA VAL A 70 -3.29 -0.71 -18.93
C VAL A 70 -3.35 0.72 -18.41
N PHE A 71 -3.59 0.90 -17.12
CA PHE A 71 -3.51 2.20 -16.45
C PHE A 71 -2.06 2.47 -16.06
N VAL A 72 -1.47 3.58 -16.52
CA VAL A 72 -0.10 3.97 -16.14
C VAL A 72 -0.16 5.20 -15.24
N SER A 73 0.07 4.99 -13.95
CA SER A 73 0.25 6.06 -12.97
C SER A 73 1.73 6.43 -12.90
N HIS A 74 2.06 7.73 -12.95
CA HIS A 74 3.43 8.22 -12.90
C HIS A 74 3.51 9.58 -12.19
N GLN A 75 4.72 10.01 -11.87
CA GLN A 75 4.96 11.34 -11.32
C GLN A 75 5.19 12.35 -12.45
N TRP A 76 4.66 13.56 -12.29
CA TRP A 76 5.00 14.69 -13.15
C TRP A 76 6.38 15.22 -12.78
N ALA A 77 7.30 15.22 -13.75
CA ALA A 77 8.64 15.75 -13.59
C ALA A 77 8.64 17.28 -13.47
N GLU A 78 7.82 17.96 -14.26
CA GLU A 78 7.69 19.42 -14.30
C GLU A 78 6.21 19.86 -14.19
N LYS A 79 5.98 21.17 -14.11
CA LYS A 79 4.64 21.75 -13.96
C LYS A 79 3.80 21.63 -15.24
N ASP A 80 4.40 21.89 -16.39
CA ASP A 80 3.69 21.99 -17.67
C ASP A 80 3.81 20.73 -18.52
N HIS A 81 4.71 19.82 -18.15
CA HIS A 81 4.92 18.56 -18.87
C HIS A 81 5.25 17.41 -17.90
N PRO A 82 4.61 16.24 -18.03
CA PRO A 82 4.81 15.12 -17.12
C PRO A 82 6.20 14.49 -17.25
N ASP A 83 6.75 14.44 -18.46
CA ASP A 83 8.04 13.80 -18.76
C ASP A 83 8.77 14.47 -19.94
N PRO A 84 9.35 15.68 -19.75
CA PRO A 84 9.90 16.52 -20.82
C PRO A 84 10.98 15.82 -21.65
N THR A 85 11.83 15.02 -21.00
CA THR A 85 12.89 14.25 -21.65
C THR A 85 12.41 12.87 -22.12
N SER A 86 11.17 12.49 -21.80
CA SER A 86 10.59 11.17 -22.01
C SER A 86 11.39 10.05 -21.33
N ALA A 87 12.13 10.37 -20.26
CA ALA A 87 13.01 9.42 -19.58
C ALA A 87 12.21 8.35 -18.83
N GLN A 88 11.13 8.74 -18.15
CA GLN A 88 10.24 7.77 -17.49
C GLN A 88 9.54 6.89 -18.53
N PHE A 89 9.02 7.52 -19.58
CA PHE A 89 8.30 6.85 -20.66
C PHE A 89 9.18 5.85 -21.41
N ARG A 90 10.47 6.17 -21.64
CA ARG A 90 11.44 5.20 -22.21
C ARG A 90 11.65 3.98 -21.32
N VAL A 91 11.76 4.15 -19.99
CA VAL A 91 11.85 3.01 -19.07
C VAL A 91 10.61 2.12 -19.19
N PHE A 92 9.42 2.71 -19.26
CA PHE A 92 8.18 1.97 -19.52
C PHE A 92 8.24 1.23 -20.86
N GLN A 93 8.59 1.90 -21.95
CA GLN A 93 8.68 1.31 -23.28
C GLN A 93 9.64 0.11 -23.30
N ASP A 94 10.83 0.25 -22.70
CA ASP A 94 11.85 -0.79 -22.71
C ASP A 94 11.48 -1.97 -21.78
N ALA A 95 10.85 -1.70 -20.64
CA ALA A 95 10.26 -2.74 -19.80
C ALA A 95 9.18 -3.54 -20.56
N MET A 96 8.28 -2.84 -21.27
CA MET A 96 7.25 -3.48 -22.08
C MET A 96 7.84 -4.26 -23.27
N LYS A 97 8.90 -3.76 -23.93
CA LYS A 97 9.63 -4.51 -24.96
C LYS A 97 10.24 -5.79 -24.41
N ASN A 98 10.79 -5.77 -23.19
CA ASN A 98 11.30 -6.99 -22.53
C ASN A 98 10.19 -8.02 -22.25
N ILE A 99 9.01 -7.55 -21.83
CA ILE A 99 7.82 -8.40 -21.65
C ILE A 99 7.36 -9.02 -22.98
N LEU A 100 7.21 -8.19 -24.02
CA LEU A 100 6.68 -8.60 -25.32
C LEU A 100 7.63 -9.52 -26.09
N SER A 101 8.93 -9.29 -25.99
CA SER A 101 9.97 -10.16 -26.59
C SER A 101 10.17 -11.48 -25.85
N GLY A 102 9.56 -11.66 -24.67
CA GLY A 102 9.72 -12.86 -23.86
C GLY A 102 11.00 -12.93 -23.03
N ARG A 103 11.81 -11.85 -23.01
CA ARG A 103 12.99 -11.75 -22.11
C ARG A 103 12.60 -11.76 -20.64
N LEU A 104 11.42 -11.23 -20.32
CA LEU A 104 10.81 -11.32 -18.99
C LEU A 104 9.60 -12.26 -19.06
N ASP A 105 9.69 -13.43 -18.45
CA ASP A 105 8.65 -14.48 -18.48
C ASP A 105 7.61 -14.33 -17.37
N ARG A 106 7.99 -13.72 -16.25
CA ARG A 106 7.12 -13.44 -15.10
C ARG A 106 7.52 -12.17 -14.37
N ILE A 107 6.55 -11.55 -13.71
CA ILE A 107 6.75 -10.43 -12.78
C ILE A 107 6.60 -11.00 -11.37
N GLU A 108 7.69 -10.98 -10.61
CA GLU A 108 7.75 -11.53 -9.26
C GLU A 108 6.96 -10.70 -8.25
N LEU A 109 6.52 -11.34 -7.17
CA LEU A 109 5.91 -10.65 -6.04
C LEU A 109 6.94 -9.80 -5.30
N ASP A 110 6.51 -8.68 -4.73
CA ASP A 110 7.32 -8.00 -3.72
C ASP A 110 7.40 -8.86 -2.43
N ASN A 111 8.45 -8.64 -1.64
CA ASN A 111 8.73 -9.44 -0.45
C ASN A 111 7.55 -9.44 0.55
N LEU A 112 6.88 -8.31 0.74
CA LEU A 112 5.78 -8.19 1.70
C LEU A 112 4.55 -8.96 1.20
N THR A 113 4.24 -8.87 -0.08
CA THR A 113 3.14 -9.66 -0.68
C THR A 113 3.40 -11.16 -0.54
N GLU A 114 4.62 -11.64 -0.81
CA GLU A 114 4.96 -13.06 -0.68
C GLU A 114 4.86 -13.55 0.78
N ILE A 115 5.24 -12.72 1.76
CA ILE A 115 5.14 -13.06 3.19
C ILE A 115 3.69 -13.09 3.67
N VAL A 116 2.91 -12.05 3.35
CA VAL A 116 1.55 -11.87 3.88
C VAL A 116 0.53 -12.73 3.14
N LEU A 117 0.73 -12.96 1.84
CA LEU A 117 -0.18 -13.69 0.96
C LEU A 117 0.56 -14.82 0.22
N PRO A 118 1.04 -15.87 0.92
CA PRO A 118 1.92 -16.90 0.35
C PRO A 118 1.28 -17.76 -0.74
N GLU A 119 -0.04 -17.72 -0.89
CA GLU A 119 -0.77 -18.42 -1.97
C GLU A 119 -0.81 -17.62 -3.28
N THR A 120 -0.45 -16.33 -3.23
CA THR A 120 -0.39 -15.46 -4.41
C THR A 120 0.69 -15.94 -5.35
N LYS A 121 0.43 -15.86 -6.66
CA LYS A 121 1.39 -16.27 -7.69
C LYS A 121 1.98 -15.04 -8.40
N PRO A 122 3.24 -15.10 -8.83
CA PRO A 122 3.80 -14.13 -9.78
C PRO A 122 2.92 -13.99 -11.03
N LEU A 123 2.87 -12.79 -11.60
CA LEU A 123 2.12 -12.53 -12.81
C LEU A 123 2.88 -13.08 -14.02
N ARG A 124 2.28 -14.01 -14.76
CA ARG A 124 2.88 -14.51 -16.01
C ARG A 124 2.74 -13.46 -17.09
N THR A 125 3.86 -13.07 -17.70
CA THR A 125 3.86 -12.01 -18.72
C THR A 125 3.14 -12.43 -20.01
N GLN A 126 2.85 -13.73 -20.18
CA GLN A 126 1.97 -14.23 -21.24
C GLN A 126 0.58 -13.55 -21.22
N GLU A 127 0.07 -13.16 -20.05
CA GLU A 127 -1.21 -12.46 -19.92
C GLU A 127 -1.20 -11.07 -20.57
N LEU A 128 -0.03 -10.41 -20.60
CA LEU A 128 0.20 -9.15 -21.30
C LEU A 128 0.49 -9.39 -22.79
N ARG A 129 1.19 -10.48 -23.14
CA ARG A 129 1.52 -10.82 -24.54
C ARG A 129 0.33 -11.30 -25.37
N SER A 130 -0.65 -11.93 -24.73
CA SER A 130 -1.76 -12.62 -25.42
C SER A 130 -2.94 -11.71 -25.76
N ALA A 131 -2.91 -10.44 -25.34
CA ALA A 131 -3.99 -9.49 -25.56
C ALA A 131 -3.48 -8.25 -26.29
N LYS A 132 -4.35 -7.62 -27.09
CA LYS A 132 -4.13 -6.25 -27.56
C LYS A 132 -4.22 -5.31 -26.36
N LEU A 133 -3.16 -4.55 -26.12
CA LEU A 133 -3.06 -3.65 -24.97
C LEU A 133 -3.32 -2.20 -25.38
N PHE A 134 -4.09 -1.51 -24.55
CA PHE A 134 -4.45 -0.10 -24.71
C PHE A 134 -4.01 0.68 -23.47
N MET A 135 -3.09 1.61 -23.66
CA MET A 135 -2.46 2.38 -22.60
C MET A 135 -3.28 3.62 -22.28
N TRP A 136 -3.68 3.75 -21.02
CA TRP A 136 -4.14 5.00 -20.44
C TRP A 136 -2.99 5.68 -19.71
N TYR A 137 -2.81 6.97 -19.96
CA TYR A 137 -1.78 7.85 -19.41
C TYR A 137 -2.35 9.26 -19.36
N ASP A 138 -2.27 9.92 -18.21
CA ASP A 138 -3.06 11.12 -17.90
C ASP A 138 -2.95 12.24 -18.95
N TYR A 139 -1.74 12.52 -19.43
CA TYR A 139 -1.41 13.67 -20.28
C TYR A 139 -1.95 13.55 -21.71
N PHE A 140 -1.97 12.33 -22.25
CA PHE A 140 -2.50 12.09 -23.59
C PHE A 140 -3.90 11.49 -23.59
N SER A 141 -4.33 10.87 -22.49
CA SER A 141 -5.66 10.27 -22.37
C SER A 141 -6.70 11.27 -21.89
N GLY A 142 -6.29 12.26 -21.09
CA GLY A 142 -7.11 13.38 -20.63
C GLY A 142 -6.84 14.66 -21.42
N PRO A 143 -7.87 15.46 -21.78
CA PRO A 143 -7.69 16.76 -22.43
C PRO A 143 -6.84 17.73 -21.60
N GLN A 144 -5.93 18.48 -22.21
CA GLN A 144 -5.07 19.45 -21.51
C GLN A 144 -5.60 20.89 -21.65
N HIS A 145 -6.33 21.19 -22.72
CA HIS A 145 -6.84 22.54 -23.00
C HIS A 145 -8.37 22.51 -23.20
N SER A 146 -9.16 22.80 -22.17
CA SER A 146 -10.61 22.92 -22.31
C SER A 146 -11.04 24.39 -22.45
N LYS A 147 -11.77 24.74 -23.52
CA LYS A 147 -12.49 26.01 -23.63
C LYS A 147 -13.97 25.76 -23.32
N GLY A 148 -14.49 26.20 -22.17
CA GLY A 148 -15.91 26.03 -21.81
C GLY A 148 -16.25 26.25 -20.32
N SER A 149 -17.55 26.27 -19.96
CA SER A 149 -18.04 26.51 -18.59
C SER A 149 -17.86 25.34 -17.63
N GLU A 150 -17.66 24.12 -18.15
CA GLU A 150 -17.24 22.95 -17.40
C GLU A 150 -16.15 22.25 -18.23
N SER A 151 -14.95 22.20 -17.68
CA SER A 151 -13.76 21.70 -18.39
C SER A 151 -13.88 20.19 -18.67
N ASP A 152 -13.65 19.76 -19.91
CA ASP A 152 -13.57 18.31 -20.24
C ASP A 152 -12.48 17.60 -19.41
N LEU A 153 -11.41 18.31 -19.01
CA LEU A 153 -10.40 17.80 -18.09
C LEU A 153 -11.03 17.48 -16.72
N ALA A 154 -11.90 18.35 -16.19
CA ALA A 154 -12.59 18.09 -14.92
C ALA A 154 -13.50 16.84 -15.02
N LYS A 155 -14.16 16.63 -16.15
CA LYS A 155 -14.97 15.42 -16.40
C LYS A 155 -14.12 14.16 -16.53
N ALA A 156 -12.95 14.25 -17.16
CA ALA A 156 -11.98 13.16 -17.25
C ALA A 156 -11.44 12.78 -15.86
N ILE A 157 -11.06 13.78 -15.07
CA ILE A 157 -10.63 13.62 -13.67
C ILE A 157 -11.71 12.92 -12.84
N ALA A 158 -12.95 13.38 -12.93
CA ALA A 158 -14.08 12.78 -12.21
C ALA A 158 -14.30 11.31 -12.59
N SER A 159 -13.89 10.90 -13.80
CA SER A 159 -14.05 9.54 -14.32
C SER A 159 -12.87 8.59 -14.03
N ILE A 160 -11.77 9.07 -13.40
CA ILE A 160 -10.58 8.26 -13.11
C ILE A 160 -10.94 6.98 -12.34
N HIS A 161 -11.86 7.06 -11.38
CA HIS A 161 -12.27 5.88 -10.61
C HIS A 161 -12.88 4.77 -11.49
N ALA A 162 -13.54 5.15 -12.59
CA ALA A 162 -14.12 4.22 -13.54
C ALA A 162 -13.06 3.71 -14.54
N TYR A 163 -12.11 4.56 -14.95
CA TYR A 163 -11.00 4.15 -15.82
C TYR A 163 -10.13 3.09 -15.17
N VAL A 164 -9.69 3.32 -13.92
CA VAL A 164 -8.89 2.35 -13.16
C VAL A 164 -9.65 1.02 -13.01
N ALA A 165 -10.96 1.07 -12.75
CA ALA A 165 -11.78 -0.13 -12.62
C ALA A 165 -11.96 -0.91 -13.94
N LYS A 166 -11.88 -0.24 -15.10
CA LYS A 166 -11.94 -0.86 -16.44
C LYS A 166 -10.59 -1.42 -16.89
N CYS A 167 -9.49 -0.98 -16.30
CA CYS A 167 -8.15 -1.47 -16.65
C CYS A 167 -7.91 -2.88 -16.12
N SER A 168 -7.34 -3.74 -16.97
CA SER A 168 -6.93 -5.08 -16.57
C SER A 168 -5.60 -5.09 -15.81
N PHE A 169 -4.77 -4.07 -16.03
CA PHE A 169 -3.47 -3.90 -15.38
C PHE A 169 -3.31 -2.46 -14.90
N PHE A 170 -2.76 -2.30 -13.71
CA PHE A 170 -2.32 -1.01 -13.18
C PHE A 170 -0.80 -1.05 -13.04
N CYS A 171 -0.12 -0.08 -13.65
CA CYS A 171 1.32 0.08 -13.59
C CYS A 171 1.66 1.39 -12.88
N ALA A 172 2.37 1.30 -11.75
CA ALA A 172 3.05 2.43 -11.14
C ALA A 172 4.44 2.57 -11.78
N LEU A 173 4.63 3.59 -12.61
CA LEU A 173 5.90 3.89 -13.26
C LEU A 173 6.75 4.73 -12.31
N CYS A 174 7.69 4.06 -11.64
CA CYS A 174 8.50 4.65 -10.56
C CYS A 174 10.00 4.42 -10.80
N PRO A 175 10.54 4.79 -11.98
CA PRO A 175 11.96 4.57 -12.25
C PRO A 175 12.83 5.43 -11.34
N PHE A 176 13.98 4.92 -10.92
CA PHE A 176 15.00 5.76 -10.30
C PHE A 176 15.66 6.63 -11.36
N LEU A 177 15.28 7.92 -11.40
CA LEU A 177 15.86 8.93 -12.26
C LEU A 177 16.26 10.12 -11.42
N GLU A 178 17.45 10.65 -11.65
CA GLU A 178 17.92 11.85 -10.98
C GLU A 178 18.19 12.93 -12.02
N ASP A 179 17.63 14.11 -11.79
CA ASP A 179 17.99 15.29 -12.56
C ASP A 179 19.36 15.79 -12.07
N PRO A 180 20.39 15.79 -12.93
CA PRO A 180 21.74 16.21 -12.54
C PRO A 180 21.84 17.69 -12.16
N VAL A 181 20.87 18.52 -12.57
CA VAL A 181 20.86 19.97 -12.30
C VAL A 181 20.08 20.28 -11.03
N THR A 182 18.87 19.74 -10.90
CA THR A 182 17.99 20.06 -9.76
C THR A 182 18.18 19.12 -8.57
N ALA A 183 18.94 18.02 -8.74
CA ALA A 183 19.05 16.91 -7.79
C ALA A 183 17.69 16.29 -7.41
N LYS A 184 16.65 16.57 -8.21
CA LYS A 184 15.32 16.00 -8.01
C LYS A 184 15.37 14.53 -8.41
N VAL A 185 14.99 13.67 -7.48
CA VAL A 185 14.91 12.23 -7.70
C VAL A 185 13.45 11.86 -7.96
N LEU A 186 13.24 11.10 -9.03
CA LEU A 186 12.03 10.33 -9.25
C LEU A 186 12.30 8.92 -8.76
N SER A 187 11.40 8.37 -7.95
CA SER A 187 11.47 7.02 -7.40
C SER A 187 10.08 6.57 -6.96
N PHE A 188 9.98 5.37 -6.36
CA PHE A 188 8.75 4.95 -5.71
C PHE A 188 8.37 5.85 -4.53
N SER A 189 9.34 6.35 -3.76
CA SER A 189 9.04 7.17 -2.58
C SER A 189 8.43 8.52 -3.01
N SER A 190 9.04 9.20 -3.97
CA SER A 190 8.56 10.48 -4.50
C SER A 190 7.21 10.35 -5.21
N TRP A 191 6.95 9.23 -5.89
CA TRP A 191 5.65 8.92 -6.47
C TRP A 191 4.59 8.70 -5.38
N ALA A 192 4.92 7.91 -4.35
CA ALA A 192 4.02 7.58 -3.26
C ALA A 192 3.69 8.79 -2.37
N GLU A 193 4.47 9.87 -2.40
CA GLU A 193 4.20 11.13 -1.69
C GLU A 193 3.14 11.99 -2.38
N ARG A 194 2.92 11.87 -3.70
CA ARG A 194 1.98 12.74 -4.43
C ARG A 194 0.52 12.37 -4.19
N GLY A 195 -0.31 13.38 -3.88
CA GLY A 195 -1.73 13.21 -3.63
C GLY A 195 -2.50 12.52 -4.78
N TRP A 196 -2.24 12.92 -6.03
CA TRP A 196 -2.86 12.29 -7.21
C TRP A 196 -2.48 10.81 -7.37
N CYS A 197 -1.20 10.48 -7.21
CA CYS A 197 -0.71 9.10 -7.28
C CYS A 197 -1.28 8.23 -6.14
N ARG A 198 -1.41 8.81 -4.94
CA ARG A 198 -2.10 8.17 -3.81
C ARG A 198 -3.56 7.88 -4.14
N LEU A 199 -4.29 8.84 -4.72
CA LEU A 199 -5.68 8.65 -5.13
C LEU A 199 -5.83 7.48 -6.13
N GLU A 200 -5.03 7.47 -7.18
CA GLU A 200 -5.04 6.42 -8.21
C GLU A 200 -4.73 5.04 -7.61
N ARG A 201 -3.69 4.96 -6.76
CA ARG A 201 -3.36 3.74 -6.02
C ARG A 201 -4.52 3.29 -5.15
N THR A 202 -5.12 4.18 -4.34
CA THR A 202 -6.25 3.84 -3.47
C THR A 202 -7.44 3.32 -4.28
N ILE A 203 -7.74 3.93 -5.43
CA ILE A 203 -8.80 3.44 -6.33
C ILE A 203 -8.46 2.04 -6.87
N CYS A 204 -7.20 1.77 -7.22
CA CYS A 204 -6.75 0.45 -7.64
C CYS A 204 -6.92 -0.59 -6.52
N GLU A 205 -6.51 -0.26 -5.29
CA GLU A 205 -6.70 -1.12 -4.10
C GLU A 205 -8.18 -1.44 -3.88
N LEU A 206 -9.04 -0.43 -3.99
CA LEU A 206 -10.50 -0.58 -3.86
C LEU A 206 -11.13 -1.36 -5.03
N SER A 207 -10.39 -1.62 -6.11
CA SER A 207 -10.87 -2.39 -7.28
C SER A 207 -10.47 -3.87 -7.24
N GLU A 208 -9.88 -4.37 -6.15
CA GLU A 208 -9.24 -5.70 -6.05
C GLU A 208 -8.00 -5.88 -6.93
N GLY A 209 -7.42 -4.78 -7.41
CA GLY A 209 -6.27 -4.84 -8.29
C GLY A 209 -4.98 -5.17 -7.54
N SER A 210 -4.24 -6.15 -8.05
CA SER A 210 -2.78 -6.13 -7.95
C SER A 210 -2.23 -5.04 -8.86
N TRP A 211 -1.13 -4.39 -8.51
CA TRP A 211 -0.42 -3.50 -9.44
C TRP A 211 1.02 -3.90 -9.65
N ILE A 212 1.55 -3.45 -10.79
CA ILE A 212 2.93 -3.65 -11.20
C ILE A 212 3.70 -2.37 -10.90
N VAL A 213 4.73 -2.44 -10.08
CA VAL A 213 5.68 -1.34 -9.88
C VAL A 213 6.85 -1.53 -10.83
N ILE A 214 7.11 -0.53 -11.67
CA ILE A 214 8.23 -0.52 -12.63
C ILE A 214 9.32 0.38 -12.04
N LYS A 215 10.32 -0.22 -11.39
CA LYS A 215 11.47 0.48 -10.75
C LYS A 215 12.64 0.69 -11.70
N SER A 216 12.79 -0.20 -12.68
CA SER A 216 13.76 -0.09 -13.78
C SER A 216 13.31 -0.96 -14.96
N VAL A 217 14.05 -0.90 -16.07
CA VAL A 217 13.81 -1.72 -17.27
C VAL A 217 13.80 -3.24 -16.98
N GLN A 218 14.52 -3.66 -15.94
CA GLN A 218 14.67 -5.07 -15.54
C GLN A 218 13.98 -5.39 -14.20
N ARG A 219 13.63 -4.38 -13.40
CA ARG A 219 13.07 -4.56 -12.05
C ARG A 219 11.60 -4.15 -12.03
N LEU A 220 10.73 -5.15 -12.21
CA LEU A 220 9.28 -5.04 -12.07
C LEU A 220 8.80 -5.93 -10.92
N GLU A 221 7.90 -5.41 -10.10
CA GLU A 221 7.37 -6.11 -8.92
C GLU A 221 5.84 -6.08 -8.92
N LEU A 222 5.20 -7.22 -8.65
CA LEU A 222 3.76 -7.33 -8.47
C LEU A 222 3.43 -7.16 -6.98
N VAL A 223 2.60 -6.18 -6.69
CA VAL A 223 2.17 -5.85 -5.33
C VAL A 223 0.69 -6.16 -5.17
N VAL A 224 0.33 -6.77 -4.04
CA VAL A 224 -1.05 -7.07 -3.68
C VAL A 224 -1.37 -6.50 -2.29
N GLY A 225 -2.56 -5.90 -2.17
CA GLY A 225 -3.11 -5.39 -0.91
C GLY A 225 -2.93 -3.90 -0.70
N SER A 226 -3.43 -3.40 0.45
CA SER A 226 -3.55 -1.96 0.71
C SER A 226 -2.26 -1.37 1.31
N GLN A 227 -1.72 -0.32 0.67
CA GLN A 227 -0.76 0.62 1.25
C GLN A 227 -1.42 1.93 1.66
N SER A 228 -2.64 2.20 1.18
CA SER A 228 -3.32 3.48 1.39
C SER A 228 -3.71 3.75 2.85
N LEU A 229 -3.75 2.72 3.72
CA LEU A 229 -4.07 2.88 5.15
C LEU A 229 -3.04 3.71 5.92
N SER A 230 -1.76 3.51 5.63
CA SER A 230 -0.64 4.22 6.26
C SER A 230 -0.22 5.48 5.49
N SER A 231 -0.88 5.78 4.37
CA SER A 231 -0.58 6.95 3.54
C SER A 231 -1.86 7.57 2.98
N PRO A 232 -2.67 8.23 3.83
CA PRO A 232 -3.89 8.90 3.40
C PRO A 232 -3.63 9.88 2.26
N ILE A 233 -4.62 10.02 1.38
CA ILE A 233 -4.48 10.79 0.13
C ILE A 233 -4.20 12.28 0.43
N CYS A 234 -4.90 12.87 1.39
CA CYS A 234 -4.82 14.30 1.70
C CYS A 234 -3.55 14.72 2.45
N GLU A 235 -2.82 13.73 3.00
CA GLU A 235 -1.49 13.91 3.60
C GLU A 235 -0.37 13.87 2.54
N GLY A 236 -0.71 13.60 1.27
CA GLY A 236 0.24 13.70 0.16
C GLY A 236 0.52 15.14 -0.28
N GLU A 237 1.50 15.29 -1.17
CA GLU A 237 1.88 16.56 -1.77
C GLU A 237 0.97 16.91 -2.96
N PHE A 238 0.56 18.17 -3.03
CA PHE A 238 -0.31 18.70 -4.08
C PHE A 238 0.34 19.91 -4.74
N ALA A 239 0.44 19.89 -6.06
CA ALA A 239 0.88 21.06 -6.82
C ALA A 239 -0.14 22.19 -6.73
N VAL A 240 -1.44 21.85 -6.67
CA VAL A 240 -2.54 22.80 -6.51
C VAL A 240 -3.42 22.34 -5.34
N ALA A 241 -3.47 23.14 -4.26
CA ALA A 241 -4.17 22.76 -3.03
C ALA A 241 -5.69 22.58 -3.22
N SER A 242 -6.31 23.27 -4.20
CA SER A 242 -7.74 23.14 -4.50
C SER A 242 -8.12 21.79 -5.10
N ASP A 243 -7.17 21.03 -5.66
CA ASP A 243 -7.42 19.70 -6.22
C ASP A 243 -8.03 18.75 -5.17
N LYS A 244 -7.70 18.96 -3.90
CA LYS A 244 -8.25 18.21 -2.76
C LYS A 244 -9.78 18.19 -2.74
N LEU A 245 -10.44 19.26 -3.19
CA LEU A 245 -11.91 19.36 -3.19
C LEU A 245 -12.53 18.39 -4.20
N GLY A 246 -11.85 18.09 -5.30
CA GLY A 246 -12.33 17.17 -6.34
C GLY A 246 -12.24 15.69 -5.95
N PHE A 247 -11.44 15.35 -4.93
CA PHE A 247 -11.14 13.95 -4.58
C PHE A 247 -12.29 13.26 -3.83
N GLY A 248 -13.03 13.99 -2.99
CA GLY A 248 -14.10 13.44 -2.16
C GLY A 248 -15.17 12.69 -2.95
N PRO A 249 -15.80 13.31 -3.96
CA PRO A 249 -16.80 12.63 -4.78
C PRO A 249 -16.26 11.37 -5.49
N VAL A 250 -15.04 11.45 -6.03
CA VAL A 250 -14.37 10.34 -6.73
C VAL A 250 -14.12 9.17 -5.79
N LEU A 251 -13.61 9.43 -4.60
CA LEU A 251 -13.29 8.39 -3.62
C LEU A 251 -14.54 7.75 -3.03
N LEU A 252 -15.59 8.55 -2.75
CA LEU A 252 -16.88 8.03 -2.34
C LEU A 252 -17.51 7.12 -3.39
N ALA A 253 -17.43 7.48 -4.66
CA ALA A 253 -17.90 6.63 -5.75
C ALA A 253 -17.15 5.29 -5.77
N ALA A 254 -15.82 5.31 -5.59
CA ALA A 254 -15.01 4.10 -5.50
C ALA A 254 -15.37 3.23 -4.29
N LEU A 255 -15.54 3.82 -3.10
CA LEU A 255 -15.95 3.12 -1.87
C LEU A 255 -17.33 2.50 -2.01
N ARG A 256 -18.32 3.25 -2.52
CA ARG A 256 -19.69 2.77 -2.79
C ARG A 256 -19.69 1.56 -3.72
N ARG A 257 -18.92 1.64 -4.81
CA ARG A 257 -18.77 0.53 -5.76
C ARG A 257 -18.18 -0.69 -5.07
N ARG A 258 -17.08 -0.51 -4.33
CA ARG A 258 -16.40 -1.60 -3.61
C ARG A 258 -17.32 -2.30 -2.62
N MET A 259 -18.07 -1.54 -1.82
CA MET A 259 -19.05 -2.09 -0.88
C MET A 259 -20.18 -2.85 -1.59
N ARG A 260 -20.76 -2.30 -2.66
CA ARG A 260 -21.79 -3.00 -3.45
C ARG A 260 -21.27 -4.31 -4.05
N GLN A 261 -20.06 -4.33 -4.58
CA GLN A 261 -19.41 -5.54 -5.11
C GLN A 261 -19.18 -6.59 -4.02
N ALA A 262 -18.74 -6.17 -2.83
CA ALA A 262 -18.57 -7.07 -1.70
C ALA A 262 -19.93 -7.69 -1.28
N LEU A 263 -20.99 -6.88 -1.21
CA LEU A 263 -22.34 -7.36 -0.90
C LEU A 263 -22.89 -8.31 -1.96
N SER A 264 -22.76 -8.00 -3.25
CA SER A 264 -23.23 -8.89 -4.34
C SER A 264 -22.48 -10.22 -4.37
N ARG A 265 -21.24 -10.28 -3.88
CA ARG A 265 -20.48 -11.53 -3.73
C ARG A 265 -20.67 -12.21 -2.37
N ARG A 266 -21.51 -11.66 -1.50
CA ARG A 266 -21.68 -12.08 -0.10
C ARG A 266 -20.37 -12.09 0.72
N ASP A 267 -19.44 -11.25 0.35
CA ASP A 267 -18.22 -10.98 1.12
C ASP A 267 -18.49 -9.90 2.18
N PHE A 268 -19.15 -10.32 3.27
CA PHE A 268 -19.49 -9.43 4.38
C PHE A 268 -18.24 -8.91 5.12
N VAL A 269 -17.11 -9.64 5.10
CA VAL A 269 -15.88 -9.21 5.77
C VAL A 269 -15.32 -7.98 5.08
N THR A 270 -15.15 -8.05 3.75
CA THR A 270 -14.69 -6.90 2.94
C THR A 270 -15.64 -5.72 3.09
N TYR A 271 -16.96 -5.96 3.02
CA TYR A 271 -17.95 -4.90 3.20
C TYR A 271 -17.77 -4.16 4.54
N ARG A 272 -17.66 -4.89 5.66
CA ARG A 272 -17.50 -4.29 7.00
C ARG A 272 -16.18 -3.54 7.16
N VAL A 273 -15.09 -4.09 6.62
CA VAL A 273 -13.76 -3.44 6.65
C VAL A 273 -13.80 -2.13 5.87
N VAL A 274 -14.27 -2.16 4.62
CA VAL A 274 -14.34 -0.97 3.75
C VAL A 274 -15.31 0.07 4.33
N ARG A 275 -16.45 -0.36 4.90
CA ARG A 275 -17.38 0.55 5.59
C ARG A 275 -16.74 1.22 6.80
N SER A 276 -15.98 0.48 7.60
CA SER A 276 -15.34 1.05 8.80
C SER A 276 -14.20 1.99 8.44
N LEU A 277 -13.44 1.72 7.38
CA LEU A 277 -12.28 2.52 6.95
C LEU A 277 -12.63 3.84 6.24
N GLN A 278 -13.91 4.17 6.08
CA GLN A 278 -14.31 5.39 5.39
C GLN A 278 -13.69 6.64 6.02
N SER A 279 -13.68 6.72 7.35
CA SER A 279 -13.06 7.84 8.09
C SER A 279 -11.55 7.94 7.85
N VAL A 280 -10.88 6.83 7.53
CA VAL A 280 -9.45 6.79 7.18
C VAL A 280 -9.24 7.26 5.74
N TYR A 281 -10.00 6.73 4.78
CA TYR A 281 -9.89 7.11 3.37
C TYR A 281 -10.26 8.57 3.11
N LEU A 282 -11.24 9.10 3.84
CA LEU A 282 -11.76 10.46 3.65
C LEU A 282 -11.07 11.49 4.56
N ARG A 283 -10.07 11.09 5.36
CA ARG A 283 -9.34 11.98 6.26
C ARG A 283 -8.74 13.16 5.51
N GLY A 284 -8.96 14.37 6.01
CA GLY A 284 -8.37 15.60 5.47
C GLY A 284 -9.10 16.15 4.24
N LEU A 285 -10.22 15.56 3.82
CA LEU A 285 -11.15 16.14 2.86
C LEU A 285 -12.15 17.05 3.58
N ALA A 286 -12.57 18.13 2.91
CA ALA A 286 -13.51 19.09 3.47
C ALA A 286 -14.91 18.46 3.60
N THR A 287 -15.40 18.45 4.84
CA THR A 287 -16.81 18.26 5.26
C THR A 287 -17.33 16.82 5.33
N GLU A 288 -18.34 16.65 6.19
CA GLU A 288 -19.15 15.50 6.62
C GLU A 288 -19.58 14.53 5.50
N LEU A 289 -18.60 13.90 4.85
CA LEU A 289 -18.84 12.82 3.91
C LEU A 289 -18.97 11.51 4.71
N GLU A 290 -19.88 11.47 5.69
CA GLU A 290 -20.34 10.19 6.19
C GLU A 290 -21.10 9.52 5.05
N MET A 291 -20.69 8.30 4.69
CA MET A 291 -21.56 7.51 3.85
C MET A 291 -22.86 7.27 4.61
N ASP A 292 -23.97 7.64 3.98
CA ASP A 292 -25.30 7.23 4.41
C ASP A 292 -25.32 5.73 4.78
N ASP A 293 -26.24 5.38 5.69
CA ASP A 293 -26.70 4.00 5.82
C ASP A 293 -26.90 3.41 4.42
N VAL A 294 -26.62 2.12 4.26
CA VAL A 294 -26.78 1.49 2.94
C VAL A 294 -28.17 1.84 2.40
N PRO A 295 -28.30 2.53 1.25
CA PRO A 295 -29.58 3.09 0.84
C PRO A 295 -30.66 2.01 0.77
N GLY A 296 -31.79 2.24 1.45
CA GLY A 296 -32.89 1.27 1.57
C GLY A 296 -32.67 0.16 2.60
N PHE A 297 -31.55 0.17 3.33
CA PHE A 297 -31.21 -0.77 4.40
C PHE A 297 -31.15 -0.03 5.73
N VAL A 298 -32.25 0.60 6.13
CA VAL A 298 -32.40 1.29 7.42
C VAL A 298 -33.30 0.41 8.32
N PRO A 299 -33.07 0.32 9.64
CA PRO A 299 -33.99 -0.40 10.54
C PRO A 299 -35.41 0.16 10.41
N SER A 300 -36.42 -0.70 10.50
CA SER A 300 -37.84 -0.30 10.46
C SER A 300 -38.32 0.39 11.76
N CYS A 301 -37.47 0.44 12.78
CA CYS A 301 -37.69 1.13 14.03
C CYS A 301 -37.58 2.66 13.81
N ASN A 302 -38.46 3.46 14.43
CA ASN A 302 -38.40 4.93 14.34
C ASN A 302 -36.98 5.44 14.61
N GLU A 303 -36.48 6.32 13.73
CA GLU A 303 -35.11 6.86 13.72
C GLU A 303 -34.66 7.42 15.08
N ASP A 304 -35.61 7.92 15.88
CA ASP A 304 -35.36 8.50 17.21
C ASP A 304 -35.20 7.46 18.35
N SER A 305 -35.51 6.18 18.11
CA SER A 305 -35.60 5.15 19.17
C SER A 305 -34.53 4.06 19.13
N ALA A 306 -33.88 3.84 17.98
CA ALA A 306 -32.86 2.80 17.85
C ALA A 306 -31.53 3.28 18.42
N SER A 307 -30.94 2.51 19.35
CA SER A 307 -29.63 2.86 19.90
C SER A 307 -28.54 2.85 18.81
N THR A 308 -27.52 3.70 18.95
CA THR A 308 -26.37 3.74 18.02
C THR A 308 -25.75 2.35 17.82
N VAL A 309 -25.75 1.52 18.87
CA VAL A 309 -25.27 0.13 18.83
C VAL A 309 -26.16 -0.75 17.96
N GLU A 310 -27.49 -0.68 18.08
CA GLU A 310 -28.42 -1.47 17.27
C GLU A 310 -28.32 -1.09 15.79
N ARG A 311 -28.25 0.21 15.48
CA ARG A 311 -28.04 0.68 14.10
C ARG A 311 -26.72 0.16 13.54
N PHE A 312 -25.63 0.23 14.31
CA PHE A 312 -24.34 -0.30 13.90
C PHE A 312 -24.37 -1.82 13.63
N LEU A 313 -24.97 -2.60 14.54
CA LEU A 313 -25.10 -4.04 14.39
C LEU A 313 -25.94 -4.39 13.17
N TYR A 314 -27.05 -3.66 12.95
CA TYR A 314 -27.90 -3.82 11.78
C TYR A 314 -27.14 -3.56 10.47
N GLN A 315 -26.49 -2.39 10.35
CA GLN A 315 -25.70 -1.99 9.17
C GLN A 315 -24.59 -3.00 8.86
N ASN A 316 -23.95 -3.58 9.88
CA ASN A 316 -22.90 -4.56 9.72
C ASN A 316 -23.40 -6.02 9.67
N GLY A 317 -24.71 -6.25 9.77
CA GLY A 317 -25.31 -7.59 9.74
C GLY A 317 -24.86 -8.50 10.89
N PHE A 318 -24.71 -7.94 12.09
CA PHE A 318 -24.46 -8.67 13.33
C PHE A 318 -25.75 -8.78 14.15
N TRP A 319 -25.92 -9.89 14.87
CA TRP A 319 -27.06 -10.07 15.77
C TRP A 319 -26.80 -9.54 17.18
N ASN A 320 -25.55 -9.51 17.63
CA ASN A 320 -25.14 -9.03 18.96
C ASN A 320 -23.64 -8.71 19.00
N LEU A 321 -23.20 -8.11 20.11
CA LEU A 321 -21.82 -7.65 20.35
C LEU A 321 -20.76 -8.77 20.46
N HIS A 322 -21.18 -10.03 20.60
CA HIS A 322 -20.27 -11.15 20.84
C HIS A 322 -20.12 -12.05 19.61
N GLU A 323 -20.83 -11.76 18.52
CA GLU A 323 -20.69 -12.46 17.27
C GLU A 323 -19.30 -12.21 16.68
N VAL A 324 -18.67 -13.30 16.21
CA VAL A 324 -17.41 -13.26 15.47
C VAL A 324 -17.67 -13.67 14.05
N ASP A 325 -17.05 -12.95 13.12
CA ASP A 325 -17.13 -13.28 11.71
C ASP A 325 -16.09 -14.33 11.28
N SER A 326 -16.01 -14.61 9.97
CA SER A 326 -15.08 -15.59 9.41
C SER A 326 -13.59 -15.19 9.53
N ALA A 327 -13.30 -13.90 9.69
CA ALA A 327 -11.98 -13.35 10.00
C ALA A 327 -11.68 -13.31 11.51
N GLY A 328 -12.68 -13.58 12.35
CA GLY A 328 -12.57 -13.54 13.80
C GLY A 328 -12.71 -12.14 14.40
N PHE A 329 -13.21 -11.18 13.63
CA PHE A 329 -13.48 -9.83 14.10
C PHE A 329 -14.83 -9.78 14.84
N LEU A 330 -14.91 -8.88 15.82
CA LEU A 330 -16.10 -8.59 16.61
C LEU A 330 -16.64 -7.21 16.21
N PRO A 331 -17.90 -6.87 16.51
CA PRO A 331 -18.43 -5.52 16.34
C PRO A 331 -17.50 -4.43 16.90
N LEU A 332 -16.90 -4.66 18.06
CA LEU A 332 -15.96 -3.72 18.69
C LEU A 332 -14.69 -3.49 17.86
N HIS A 333 -14.20 -4.49 17.12
CA HIS A 333 -13.04 -4.32 16.22
C HIS A 333 -13.36 -3.36 15.07
N TYR A 334 -14.57 -3.46 14.52
CA TYR A 334 -15.04 -2.57 13.45
C TYR A 334 -15.33 -1.15 13.96
N ALA A 335 -15.91 -1.01 15.15
CA ALA A 335 -16.10 0.30 15.80
C ALA A 335 -14.76 1.01 16.06
N ALA A 336 -13.74 0.27 16.49
CA ALA A 336 -12.39 0.78 16.67
C ALA A 336 -11.71 1.15 15.35
N LEU A 337 -11.92 0.35 14.30
CA LEU A 337 -11.41 0.61 12.95
C LEU A 337 -12.00 1.89 12.35
N GLY A 338 -13.28 2.19 12.62
CA GLY A 338 -13.93 3.42 12.18
C GLY A 338 -13.69 4.63 13.07
N GLY A 339 -13.10 4.44 14.25
CA GLY A 339 -12.74 5.53 15.15
C GLY A 339 -13.93 6.25 15.74
N GLN A 340 -14.94 5.50 16.23
CA GLN A 340 -16.20 6.04 16.77
C GLN A 340 -16.22 5.94 18.31
N PRO A 341 -15.75 6.96 19.06
CA PRO A 341 -15.59 6.88 20.53
C PRO A 341 -16.92 6.66 21.25
N GLU A 342 -17.98 7.34 20.82
CA GLU A 342 -19.32 7.26 21.41
C GLU A 342 -19.92 5.86 21.24
N LEU A 343 -19.74 5.26 20.06
CA LEU A 343 -20.17 3.89 19.81
C LEU A 343 -19.37 2.90 20.66
N ILE A 344 -18.04 3.06 20.74
CA ILE A 344 -17.18 2.20 21.56
C ILE A 344 -17.62 2.28 23.03
N LYS A 345 -17.86 3.49 23.55
CA LYS A 345 -18.35 3.69 24.91
C LYS A 345 -19.68 2.96 25.14
N ALA A 346 -20.65 3.16 24.25
CA ALA A 346 -21.95 2.49 24.33
C ALA A 346 -21.83 0.95 24.27
N MET A 347 -20.94 0.41 23.44
CA MET A 347 -20.66 -1.03 23.38
C MET A 347 -20.03 -1.54 24.69
N LEU A 348 -19.10 -0.79 25.28
CA LEU A 348 -18.46 -1.13 26.56
C LEU A 348 -19.45 -1.10 27.72
N ASP A 349 -20.36 -0.12 27.75
CA ASP A 349 -21.47 -0.04 28.71
C ASP A 349 -22.40 -1.26 28.60
N GLN A 350 -22.58 -1.79 27.39
CA GLN A 350 -23.26 -3.06 27.11
C GLN A 350 -22.38 -4.31 27.31
N ARG A 351 -21.25 -4.18 28.03
CA ARG A 351 -20.31 -5.26 28.38
C ARG A 351 -19.64 -5.94 27.17
N ALA A 352 -19.39 -5.22 26.08
CA ALA A 352 -18.44 -5.68 25.07
C ALA A 352 -17.06 -5.91 25.72
N ASP A 353 -16.37 -6.98 25.34
CA ASP A 353 -15.08 -7.35 25.93
C ASP A 353 -13.92 -6.71 25.13
N PRO A 354 -13.26 -5.66 25.64
CA PRO A 354 -12.16 -4.98 24.93
C PRO A 354 -10.87 -5.80 24.89
N ARG A 355 -10.85 -6.96 25.55
CA ARG A 355 -9.68 -7.83 25.69
C ARG A 355 -9.59 -8.92 24.64
N LYS A 356 -10.64 -9.10 23.84
CA LYS A 356 -10.66 -10.08 22.76
C LYS A 356 -9.81 -9.60 21.60
N THR A 357 -9.11 -10.55 20.99
CA THR A 357 -8.30 -10.34 19.80
C THR A 357 -8.84 -11.18 18.64
N ALA A 358 -8.65 -10.70 17.42
CA ALA A 358 -8.98 -11.43 16.22
C ALA A 358 -8.09 -12.67 16.11
N ARG A 359 -8.70 -13.85 15.89
CA ARG A 359 -7.94 -15.12 15.80
C ARG A 359 -7.11 -15.26 14.53
N LYS A 360 -7.52 -14.58 13.47
CA LYS A 360 -6.83 -14.58 12.16
C LYS A 360 -6.34 -13.16 11.86
N GLY A 361 -5.36 -13.07 10.97
CA GLY A 361 -5.00 -11.80 10.36
C GLY A 361 -6.12 -11.31 9.44
N GLN A 362 -6.09 -10.02 9.11
CA GLN A 362 -7.00 -9.42 8.13
C GLN A 362 -6.19 -9.00 6.91
N PRO A 363 -6.23 -9.77 5.81
CA PRO A 363 -5.44 -9.50 4.60
C PRO A 363 -5.58 -8.07 4.07
N LEU A 364 -6.80 -7.51 4.09
CA LEU A 364 -7.06 -6.14 3.64
C LEU A 364 -6.35 -5.07 4.48
N LEU A 365 -6.13 -5.35 5.76
CA LEU A 365 -5.46 -4.45 6.70
C LEU A 365 -3.97 -4.79 6.88
N LYS A 366 -3.50 -5.88 6.25
CA LYS A 366 -2.18 -6.49 6.48
C LYS A 366 -1.86 -6.71 7.97
N THR A 367 -2.89 -6.90 8.81
CA THR A 367 -2.69 -7.09 10.25
C THR A 367 -2.39 -8.56 10.55
N PRO A 368 -1.44 -8.85 11.45
CA PRO A 368 -1.18 -10.21 11.88
C PRO A 368 -2.37 -10.79 12.67
N PRO A 369 -2.43 -12.12 12.84
CA PRO A 369 -3.31 -12.74 13.82
C PRO A 369 -3.09 -12.16 15.22
N GLY A 370 -4.15 -12.06 16.02
CA GLY A 370 -4.09 -11.55 17.38
C GLY A 370 -4.26 -10.03 17.51
N VAL A 371 -4.61 -9.33 16.43
CA VAL A 371 -4.90 -7.88 16.50
C VAL A 371 -6.09 -7.59 17.44
N SER A 372 -5.97 -6.56 18.28
CA SER A 372 -7.01 -6.11 19.21
C SER A 372 -7.75 -4.89 18.68
N ALA A 373 -8.91 -4.57 19.26
CA ALA A 373 -9.60 -3.31 18.97
C ALA A 373 -8.70 -2.08 19.21
N LEU A 374 -7.89 -2.09 20.28
CA LEU A 374 -6.92 -1.02 20.55
C LEU A 374 -5.87 -0.90 19.45
N GLY A 375 -5.32 -2.03 18.98
CA GLY A 375 -4.35 -2.05 17.88
C GLY A 375 -4.92 -1.46 16.59
N LEU A 376 -6.18 -1.76 16.26
CA LEU A 376 -6.86 -1.19 15.09
C LEU A 376 -7.09 0.33 15.23
N ALA A 377 -7.55 0.79 16.40
CA ALA A 377 -7.72 2.21 16.66
C ALA A 377 -6.39 2.98 16.50
N LEU A 378 -5.30 2.41 17.00
CA LEU A 378 -3.96 3.01 16.89
C LEU A 378 -3.42 3.02 15.48
N LEU A 379 -3.55 1.90 14.74
CA LEU A 379 -3.19 1.77 13.32
C LEU A 379 -3.89 2.85 12.47
N CYS A 380 -5.14 3.15 12.80
CA CYS A 380 -5.93 4.15 12.09
C CYS A 380 -5.81 5.56 12.70
N GLY A 381 -4.92 5.81 13.67
CA GLY A 381 -4.75 7.15 14.25
C GLY A 381 -5.91 7.66 15.11
N HIS A 382 -6.85 6.79 15.52
CA HIS A 382 -8.03 7.15 16.29
C HIS A 382 -7.74 7.22 17.78
N ASN A 383 -7.05 8.28 18.20
CA ASN A 383 -6.52 8.42 19.56
C ASN A 383 -7.59 8.53 20.66
N ASN A 384 -8.76 9.12 20.36
CA ASN A 384 -9.87 9.18 21.31
C ASN A 384 -10.46 7.79 21.57
N ALA A 385 -10.64 6.98 20.51
CA ALA A 385 -11.06 5.58 20.61
C ALA A 385 -10.02 4.75 21.36
N ALA A 386 -8.72 4.97 21.08
CA ALA A 386 -7.63 4.31 21.78
C ALA A 386 -7.63 4.64 23.29
N SER A 387 -7.84 5.91 23.67
CA SER A 387 -7.93 6.32 25.09
C SER A 387 -9.04 5.56 25.84
N LEU A 388 -10.25 5.52 25.28
CA LEU A 388 -11.38 4.80 25.88
C LEU A 388 -11.09 3.29 26.04
N LEU A 389 -10.45 2.68 25.04
CA LEU A 389 -10.08 1.26 25.09
C LEU A 389 -8.99 0.99 26.15
N ILE A 390 -8.02 1.90 26.31
CA ILE A 390 -6.99 1.84 27.36
C ILE A 390 -7.65 1.97 28.74
N GLU A 391 -8.54 2.94 28.94
CA GLU A 391 -9.31 3.14 30.19
C GLU A 391 -10.15 1.91 30.55
N ALA A 392 -10.76 1.28 29.54
CA ALA A 392 -11.52 0.04 29.68
C ALA A 392 -10.64 -1.21 29.93
N LYS A 393 -9.32 -1.04 30.11
CA LYS A 393 -8.35 -2.13 30.34
C LYS A 393 -8.41 -3.18 29.24
N ALA A 394 -8.50 -2.75 27.97
CA ALA A 394 -8.23 -3.60 26.81
C ALA A 394 -6.91 -4.38 27.04
N ASN A 395 -6.84 -5.63 26.58
CA ASN A 395 -5.68 -6.49 26.85
C ASN A 395 -4.45 -5.91 26.16
N CYS A 396 -3.66 -5.17 26.93
CA CYS A 396 -2.41 -4.57 26.49
C CYS A 396 -1.25 -5.58 26.45
N GLN A 397 -1.29 -6.68 27.21
CA GLN A 397 -0.10 -7.49 27.51
C GLN A 397 -0.28 -9.02 27.49
N LYS A 398 -1.18 -9.59 26.67
CA LYS A 398 -1.32 -11.06 26.67
C LYS A 398 -0.23 -11.74 25.84
N ARG A 399 0.75 -12.36 26.52
CA ARG A 399 1.67 -13.38 25.99
C ARG A 399 0.87 -14.59 25.49
N GLY A 400 0.63 -14.67 24.19
CA GLY A 400 0.22 -15.91 23.55
C GLY A 400 1.43 -16.82 23.40
N VAL A 401 1.27 -18.13 23.62
CA VAL A 401 2.34 -19.15 23.57
C VAL A 401 3.05 -19.22 22.21
N ILE A 402 2.47 -18.64 21.15
CA ILE A 402 2.96 -18.69 19.76
C ILE A 402 3.18 -17.28 19.16
N SER A 403 2.76 -16.21 19.84
CA SER A 403 2.90 -14.84 19.33
C SER A 403 3.20 -13.88 20.49
N PRO A 404 4.47 -13.44 20.63
CA PRO A 404 4.87 -12.46 21.63
C PRO A 404 4.50 -11.04 21.17
N ALA A 405 4.18 -10.20 22.15
CA ALA A 405 3.72 -8.81 22.07
C ALA A 405 2.29 -8.59 21.52
N SER A 406 1.50 -7.79 22.24
CA SER A 406 0.32 -7.15 21.66
C SER A 406 0.85 -6.15 20.64
N PRO A 407 0.49 -6.24 19.35
CA PRO A 407 1.12 -5.42 18.30
C PRO A 407 0.69 -3.94 18.38
N ALA A 408 0.05 -3.47 19.46
CA ALA A 408 -0.52 -2.14 19.51
C ALA A 408 0.54 -1.04 19.37
N LEU A 409 1.68 -1.17 20.05
CA LEU A 409 2.79 -0.21 19.89
C LEU A 409 3.43 -0.30 18.51
N HIS A 410 3.66 -1.52 17.99
CA HIS A 410 4.14 -1.73 16.62
C HIS A 410 3.20 -1.11 15.57
N LEU A 411 1.88 -1.26 15.72
CA LEU A 411 0.87 -0.70 14.82
C LEU A 411 0.78 0.83 14.94
N ALA A 412 0.91 1.38 16.14
CA ALA A 412 1.00 2.83 16.35
C ALA A 412 2.26 3.42 15.69
N ALA A 413 3.38 2.72 15.82
CA ALA A 413 4.65 3.11 15.21
C ALA A 413 4.63 2.99 13.69
N TYR A 414 4.04 1.91 13.15
CA TYR A 414 3.86 1.67 11.72
C TYR A 414 2.95 2.73 11.05
N SER A 415 1.96 3.25 11.77
CA SER A 415 1.04 4.29 11.28
C SER A 415 1.50 5.71 11.55
N ASN A 416 2.74 5.90 12.01
CA ASN A 416 3.31 7.19 12.44
C ASN A 416 2.47 7.91 13.53
N ASN A 417 1.68 7.17 14.33
CA ASN A 417 0.78 7.71 15.33
C ASN A 417 1.52 8.00 16.65
N VAL A 418 2.31 9.07 16.67
CA VAL A 418 3.10 9.51 17.84
C VAL A 418 2.22 9.77 19.07
N GLN A 419 1.02 10.35 18.88
CA GLN A 419 0.10 10.59 19.99
C GLN A 419 -0.40 9.26 20.59
N GLY A 420 -0.78 8.30 19.75
CA GLY A 420 -1.16 6.96 20.19
C GLY A 420 -0.05 6.23 20.94
N MET A 421 1.20 6.35 20.47
CA MET A 421 2.37 5.82 21.19
C MET A 421 2.52 6.48 22.57
N ARG A 422 2.35 7.80 22.68
CA ARG A 422 2.40 8.51 23.96
C ARG A 422 1.30 8.05 24.93
N LEU A 423 0.08 7.78 24.44
CA LEU A 423 -0.98 7.20 25.26
C LEU A 423 -0.59 5.82 25.81
N LEU A 424 0.02 4.96 24.98
CA LEU A 424 0.53 3.67 25.42
C LEU A 424 1.63 3.82 26.49
N PHE A 425 2.58 4.74 26.29
CA PHE A 425 3.64 5.00 27.26
C PHE A 425 3.09 5.52 28.60
N GLN A 426 2.10 6.40 28.57
CA GLN A 426 1.39 6.87 29.77
C GLN A 426 0.65 5.73 30.49
N ALA A 427 0.14 4.76 29.73
CA ALA A 427 -0.46 3.54 30.28
C ALA A 427 0.57 2.50 30.79
N GLY A 428 1.87 2.84 30.80
CA GLY A 428 2.94 1.99 31.34
C GLY A 428 3.56 1.00 30.35
N TRP A 429 3.39 1.22 29.03
CA TRP A 429 4.06 0.39 28.03
C TRP A 429 5.55 0.74 27.91
N ASP A 430 6.41 -0.26 27.94
CA ASP A 430 7.85 -0.12 27.76
C ASP A 430 8.26 -0.52 26.32
N PRO A 431 8.67 0.44 25.47
CA PRO A 431 9.06 0.17 24.09
C PRO A 431 10.27 -0.75 23.95
N THR A 432 11.15 -0.81 24.96
CA THR A 432 12.40 -1.59 24.88
C THR A 432 12.20 -3.08 25.13
N SER A 433 11.08 -3.43 25.76
CA SER A 433 10.74 -4.79 26.19
C SER A 433 9.94 -5.60 25.16
N GLU A 434 9.41 -4.92 24.14
CA GLU A 434 8.54 -5.53 23.13
C GLU A 434 9.34 -5.98 21.91
N LEU A 435 9.37 -7.29 21.69
CA LEU A 435 9.80 -7.89 20.44
C LEU A 435 8.61 -8.60 19.81
N ASP A 436 8.44 -8.42 18.50
CA ASP A 436 7.43 -9.13 17.74
C ASP A 436 7.77 -10.63 17.59
N ALA A 437 6.92 -11.37 16.87
CA ALA A 437 7.13 -12.79 16.60
C ALA A 437 8.44 -13.12 15.84
N PHE A 438 8.98 -12.14 15.09
CA PHE A 438 10.24 -12.27 14.35
C PHE A 438 11.46 -11.86 15.18
N GLY A 439 11.26 -11.28 16.36
CA GLY A 439 12.32 -10.71 17.20
C GLY A 439 12.66 -9.27 16.81
N SER A 440 11.77 -8.62 16.07
CA SER A 440 11.91 -7.24 15.62
C SER A 440 11.47 -6.28 16.72
N ARG A 441 12.17 -5.16 16.82
CA ARG A 441 11.82 -4.05 17.71
C ARG A 441 10.73 -3.17 17.09
N THR A 442 10.03 -2.40 17.90
CA THR A 442 9.06 -1.40 17.43
C THR A 442 9.69 -0.41 16.44
N THR A 443 10.95 -0.04 16.68
CA THR A 443 11.74 0.80 15.76
C THR A 443 11.84 0.23 14.34
N TYR A 444 11.84 -1.10 14.18
CA TYR A 444 11.86 -1.72 12.85
C TYR A 444 10.53 -1.52 12.14
N SER A 445 9.39 -1.62 12.85
CA SER A 445 8.08 -1.34 12.28
C SER A 445 7.92 0.14 11.88
N ALA A 446 8.45 1.07 12.69
CA ALA A 446 8.47 2.49 12.33
C ALA A 446 9.35 2.76 11.10
N CYS A 447 10.55 2.16 11.07
CA CYS A 447 11.48 2.29 9.97
C CYS A 447 10.88 1.70 8.68
N ASP A 448 10.42 0.45 8.71
CA ASP A 448 9.80 -0.24 7.57
C ASP A 448 8.65 0.59 6.96
N ALA A 449 7.80 1.21 7.78
CA ALA A 449 6.70 2.04 7.31
C ALA A 449 7.09 3.44 6.82
N GLY A 450 8.35 3.86 6.93
CA GLY A 450 8.75 5.24 6.65
C GLY A 450 8.30 6.25 7.72
N SER A 451 7.88 5.78 8.90
CA SER A 451 7.26 6.60 9.96
C SER A 451 8.31 7.38 10.77
N LEU A 452 8.83 8.45 10.18
CA LEU A 452 9.96 9.20 10.74
C LEU A 452 9.70 9.76 12.14
N ALA A 453 8.52 10.34 12.39
CA ALA A 453 8.22 10.98 13.68
C ALA A 453 8.06 9.93 14.81
N ALA A 454 7.44 8.79 14.52
CA ALA A 454 7.39 7.65 15.43
C ALA A 454 8.78 7.10 15.73
N LEU A 455 9.63 6.97 14.71
CA LEU A 455 11.01 6.50 14.87
C LEU A 455 11.82 7.43 15.78
N GLU A 456 11.73 8.75 15.59
CA GLU A 456 12.42 9.73 16.44
C GLU A 456 11.96 9.68 17.90
N GLU A 457 10.66 9.46 18.15
CA GLU A 457 10.13 9.30 19.51
C GLU A 457 10.70 8.05 20.20
N LEU A 458 10.88 6.94 19.47
CA LEU A 458 11.47 5.69 20.00
C LEU A 458 12.97 5.83 20.25
N ILE A 459 13.71 6.46 19.33
CA ILE A 459 15.15 6.69 19.48
C ILE A 459 15.42 7.61 20.69
N ARG A 460 14.60 8.65 20.89
CA ARG A 460 14.71 9.54 22.07
C ARG A 460 14.54 8.78 23.39
N ARG A 461 13.83 7.66 23.38
CA ARG A 461 13.61 6.78 24.53
C ARG A 461 14.69 5.72 24.71
N GLY A 462 15.75 5.76 23.89
CA GLY A 462 16.93 4.90 24.02
C GLY A 462 16.88 3.61 23.20
N GLU A 463 15.96 3.48 22.25
CA GLU A 463 16.03 2.34 21.31
C GLU A 463 17.26 2.44 20.39
N PRO A 464 17.92 1.31 20.08
CA PRO A 464 19.16 1.29 19.32
C PRO A 464 18.93 1.55 17.82
N LEU A 465 19.96 2.07 17.15
CA LEU A 465 19.98 2.29 15.70
C LEU A 465 20.34 1.04 14.87
N SER A 466 20.73 -0.05 15.54
CA SER A 466 21.20 -1.29 14.92
C SER A 466 20.17 -1.85 13.93
N LEU A 467 20.64 -2.10 12.71
CA LEU A 467 19.90 -2.61 11.56
C LEU A 467 18.81 -1.70 10.97
N LEU A 468 18.64 -0.47 11.46
CA LEU A 468 17.63 0.43 10.89
C LEU A 468 17.93 0.78 9.43
N LEU A 469 19.21 0.91 9.05
CA LEU A 469 19.59 1.11 7.65
C LEU A 469 19.31 -0.13 6.79
N HIS A 470 19.43 -1.35 7.31
CA HIS A 470 19.03 -2.57 6.59
C HIS A 470 17.53 -2.62 6.37
N VAL A 471 16.74 -2.32 7.40
CA VAL A 471 15.27 -2.25 7.28
C VAL A 471 14.89 -1.20 6.24
N CYS A 472 15.51 -0.02 6.29
CA CYS A 472 15.31 1.04 5.31
C CYS A 472 15.71 0.62 3.88
N ALA A 473 16.78 -0.16 3.74
CA ALA A 473 17.26 -0.65 2.45
C ALA A 473 16.33 -1.71 1.84
N VAL A 474 15.58 -2.44 2.65
CA VAL A 474 14.68 -3.52 2.20
C VAL A 474 13.26 -3.03 1.94
N SER A 475 12.78 -2.09 2.74
CA SER A 475 11.40 -1.63 2.66
C SER A 475 11.13 -0.84 1.39
N SER A 476 9.99 -1.11 0.75
CA SER A 476 9.54 -0.34 -0.41
C SER A 476 8.96 1.03 -0.04
N THR A 477 8.60 1.25 1.22
CA THR A 477 7.96 2.49 1.69
C THR A 477 8.92 3.50 2.30
N CYS A 478 10.21 3.14 2.45
CA CYS A 478 11.21 4.04 2.99
C CYS A 478 11.61 5.14 2.01
N SER A 479 11.66 6.37 2.53
CA SER A 479 11.99 7.59 1.79
C SER A 479 13.45 8.03 2.00
N SER A 480 13.99 8.83 1.07
CA SER A 480 15.29 9.49 1.20
C SER A 480 15.50 10.22 2.55
N PRO A 481 14.54 11.03 3.05
CA PRO A 481 14.69 11.71 4.34
C PRO A 481 14.96 10.78 5.52
N LEU A 482 14.33 9.61 5.57
CA LEU A 482 14.51 8.67 6.67
C LEU A 482 15.92 8.08 6.69
N ALA A 483 16.45 7.66 5.53
CA ALA A 483 17.82 7.14 5.43
C ALA A 483 18.87 8.19 5.80
N ARG A 484 18.74 9.42 5.27
CA ARG A 484 19.62 10.54 5.64
C ARG A 484 19.56 10.81 7.14
N ARG A 485 18.36 10.81 7.72
CA ARG A 485 18.19 11.04 9.15
C ARG A 485 18.87 9.96 10.00
N LEU A 486 18.79 8.70 9.60
CA LEU A 486 19.50 7.61 10.29
C LEU A 486 21.03 7.79 10.23
N ILE A 487 21.55 8.24 9.09
CA ILE A 487 22.98 8.54 8.91
C ILE A 487 23.40 9.72 9.77
N ASP A 488 22.59 10.78 9.85
CA ASP A 488 22.81 11.92 10.74
C ASP A 488 22.89 11.49 12.21
N LEU A 489 22.03 10.55 12.61
CA LEU A 489 22.01 9.93 13.93
C LEU A 489 23.16 8.95 14.17
N LYS A 490 24.07 8.80 13.20
CA LYS A 490 25.26 7.92 13.25
C LYS A 490 24.92 6.43 13.25
N ALA A 491 23.87 6.04 12.54
CA ALA A 491 23.70 4.63 12.17
C ALA A 491 24.90 4.19 11.30
N ASP A 492 25.41 2.98 11.55
CA ASP A 492 26.58 2.45 10.84
C ASP A 492 26.19 2.07 9.40
N ILE A 493 26.73 2.82 8.44
CA ILE A 493 26.48 2.68 6.99
C ILE A 493 26.90 1.30 6.48
N ASP A 494 27.93 0.71 7.07
CA ASP A 494 28.54 -0.55 6.64
C ASP A 494 28.22 -1.71 7.59
N GLU A 495 27.23 -1.53 8.48
CA GLU A 495 26.86 -2.55 9.47
C GLU A 495 26.56 -3.87 8.75
N GLN A 496 27.29 -4.93 9.09
CA GLN A 496 27.02 -6.25 8.53
C GLN A 496 25.98 -6.97 9.37
N TRP A 497 24.92 -7.47 8.72
CA TRP A 497 23.83 -8.15 9.40
C TRP A 497 24.32 -9.35 10.23
N LYS A 498 24.19 -9.27 11.56
CA LYS A 498 24.63 -10.31 12.51
C LYS A 498 23.59 -10.63 13.61
N GLN A 499 22.38 -10.06 13.54
CA GLN A 499 21.45 -10.09 14.69
C GLN A 499 20.75 -11.42 14.90
N PHE A 500 20.46 -11.70 16.18
CA PHE A 500 19.68 -12.83 16.64
C PHE A 500 18.20 -12.67 16.24
N MET A 501 17.76 -13.51 15.31
CA MET A 501 16.33 -13.78 15.07
C MET A 501 15.80 -14.80 16.07
N THR A 502 14.49 -14.74 16.37
CA THR A 502 13.77 -15.79 17.11
C THR A 502 13.93 -17.14 16.40
N LEU A 503 13.74 -18.25 17.12
CA LEU A 503 13.85 -19.58 16.53
C LEU A 503 12.91 -19.79 15.33
N PRO A 504 11.62 -19.38 15.37
CA PRO A 504 10.73 -19.46 14.21
C PRO A 504 11.23 -18.64 13.02
N ALA A 505 11.66 -17.40 13.23
CA ALA A 505 12.17 -16.53 12.18
C ALA A 505 13.45 -17.10 11.54
N ARG A 506 14.35 -17.67 12.35
CA ARG A 506 15.58 -18.32 11.86
C ARG A 506 15.26 -19.55 11.02
N LEU A 507 14.28 -20.36 11.43
CA LEU A 507 13.84 -21.52 10.65
C LEU A 507 13.22 -21.08 9.32
N PHE A 508 12.40 -20.03 9.34
CA PHE A 508 11.82 -19.43 8.15
C PHE A 508 12.91 -18.97 7.17
N VAL A 509 13.84 -18.12 7.61
CA VAL A 509 14.92 -17.63 6.74
C VAL A 509 15.73 -18.80 6.17
N ARG A 510 16.12 -19.78 6.99
CA ARG A 510 16.85 -20.98 6.51
C ARG A 510 16.06 -21.77 5.47
N LEU A 511 14.76 -21.96 5.67
CA LEU A 511 13.90 -22.64 4.71
C LEU A 511 13.88 -21.89 3.36
N GLN A 512 13.71 -20.56 3.39
CA GLN A 512 13.74 -19.73 2.19
C GLN A 512 15.10 -19.74 1.49
N SER A 513 16.21 -19.67 2.24
CA SER A 513 17.56 -19.79 1.69
C SER A 513 17.79 -21.16 1.03
N LEU A 514 17.24 -22.25 1.59
CA LEU A 514 17.31 -23.58 0.98
C LEU A 514 16.47 -23.66 -0.30
N ARG A 515 15.26 -23.10 -0.30
CA ARG A 515 14.41 -23.00 -1.51
C ARG A 515 15.15 -22.29 -2.65
N TYR A 516 15.85 -21.19 -2.36
CA TYR A 516 16.71 -20.52 -3.34
C TYR A 516 17.81 -21.44 -3.89
N ARG A 517 18.55 -22.13 -3.00
CA ARG A 517 19.60 -23.08 -3.41
C ARG A 517 19.08 -24.22 -4.29
N PHE A 518 17.84 -24.63 -4.10
CA PHE A 518 17.19 -25.68 -4.91
C PHE A 518 16.41 -25.13 -6.11
N GLY A 519 16.65 -23.89 -6.52
CA GLY A 519 16.16 -23.32 -7.78
C GLY A 519 14.85 -22.52 -7.69
N THR A 520 14.30 -22.31 -6.48
CA THR A 520 13.17 -21.38 -6.29
C THR A 520 13.72 -19.96 -6.15
N ASP A 521 13.95 -19.28 -7.28
CA ASP A 521 14.39 -17.89 -7.32
C ASP A 521 13.18 -16.93 -7.32
N THR A 522 12.91 -16.35 -6.15
CA THR A 522 11.91 -15.30 -5.89
C THR A 522 12.61 -14.15 -5.17
N ALA A 523 11.99 -12.98 -5.10
CA ALA A 523 12.57 -11.85 -4.35
C ALA A 523 12.87 -12.22 -2.89
N LEU A 524 11.92 -12.89 -2.21
CA LEU A 524 12.06 -13.27 -0.81
C LEU A 524 13.11 -14.36 -0.58
N THR A 525 13.11 -15.43 -1.40
CA THR A 525 14.08 -16.54 -1.25
C THR A 525 15.50 -16.06 -1.52
N ARG A 526 15.69 -15.23 -2.55
CA ARG A 526 16.97 -14.60 -2.88
C ARG A 526 17.45 -13.67 -1.77
N GLN A 527 16.56 -12.85 -1.23
CA GLN A 527 16.87 -11.98 -0.11
C GLN A 527 17.30 -12.78 1.13
N CYS A 528 16.49 -13.77 1.54
CA CYS A 528 16.82 -14.64 2.68
C CYS A 528 18.14 -15.39 2.48
N TYR A 529 18.49 -15.73 1.24
CA TYR A 529 19.76 -16.39 0.91
C TYR A 529 20.97 -15.48 1.17
N HIS A 530 20.91 -14.23 0.73
CA HIS A 530 22.01 -13.26 0.83
C HIS A 530 22.01 -12.43 2.12
N PHE A 531 20.96 -12.54 2.94
CA PHE A 531 20.72 -11.68 4.10
C PHE A 531 21.88 -11.64 5.11
N ASN A 532 22.50 -12.79 5.38
CA ASN A 532 23.50 -12.91 6.44
C ASN A 532 24.82 -12.23 6.06
N GLY A 533 25.31 -11.31 6.89
CA GLY A 533 26.54 -10.56 6.63
C GLY A 533 26.42 -9.47 5.55
N SER A 534 25.24 -9.25 4.97
CA SER A 534 25.03 -8.15 4.02
C SER A 534 25.05 -6.78 4.70
N THR A 535 25.61 -5.80 3.99
CA THR A 535 25.54 -4.38 4.36
C THR A 535 24.19 -3.78 3.91
N PRO A 536 23.79 -2.60 4.42
CA PRO A 536 22.63 -1.87 3.92
C PRO A 536 22.67 -1.65 2.40
N LEU A 537 23.84 -1.31 1.83
CA LEU A 537 23.99 -1.09 0.39
C LEU A 537 23.67 -2.36 -0.42
N MET A 538 24.16 -3.52 0.02
CA MET A 538 23.88 -4.80 -0.62
C MET A 538 22.38 -5.12 -0.64
N LEU A 539 21.70 -4.88 0.48
CA LEU A 539 20.25 -5.13 0.58
C LEU A 539 19.43 -4.13 -0.23
N ALA A 540 19.88 -2.87 -0.33
CA ALA A 540 19.22 -1.84 -1.13
C ALA A 540 19.24 -2.21 -2.62
N LEU A 541 20.41 -2.63 -3.12
CA LEU A 541 20.58 -3.10 -4.50
C LEU A 541 19.74 -4.35 -4.76
N LEU A 542 19.78 -5.33 -3.86
CA LEU A 542 19.04 -6.59 -3.99
C LEU A 542 17.51 -6.39 -4.00
N SER A 543 17.03 -5.41 -3.24
CA SER A 543 15.60 -5.07 -3.11
C SER A 543 15.13 -4.10 -4.21
N GLY A 544 16.04 -3.61 -5.05
CA GLY A 544 15.74 -2.61 -6.08
C GLY A 544 15.43 -1.21 -5.52
N ASN A 545 15.85 -0.92 -4.28
CA ASN A 545 15.68 0.38 -3.63
C ASN A 545 16.86 1.29 -3.99
N PHE A 546 16.90 1.67 -5.27
CA PHE A 546 18.00 2.40 -5.91
C PHE A 546 18.24 3.79 -5.30
N GLU A 547 17.19 4.44 -4.79
CA GLU A 547 17.30 5.72 -4.10
C GLU A 547 18.14 5.61 -2.81
N ILE A 548 17.85 4.60 -1.98
CA ILE A 548 18.61 4.33 -0.76
C ILE A 548 20.04 3.88 -1.10
N ALA A 549 20.20 3.06 -2.13
CA ALA A 549 21.53 2.67 -2.62
C ALA A 549 22.36 3.90 -3.03
N MET A 550 21.78 4.85 -3.75
CA MET A 550 22.44 6.09 -4.15
C MET A 550 22.86 6.94 -2.95
N ILE A 551 22.00 7.08 -1.94
CA ILE A 551 22.34 7.80 -0.69
C ILE A 551 23.54 7.14 -0.01
N LEU A 552 23.50 5.82 0.18
CA LEU A 552 24.58 5.09 0.86
C LEU A 552 25.91 5.23 0.10
N LEU A 553 25.88 5.19 -1.24
CA LEU A 553 27.07 5.41 -2.06
C LEU A 553 27.65 6.82 -1.89
N ARG A 554 26.80 7.86 -1.87
CA ARG A 554 27.20 9.25 -1.66
C ARG A 554 27.79 9.51 -0.28
N GLU A 555 27.29 8.81 0.73
CA GLU A 555 27.79 8.87 2.10
C GLU A 555 29.01 7.95 2.34
N GLY A 556 29.57 7.37 1.27
CA GLY A 556 30.84 6.63 1.32
C GLY A 556 30.74 5.17 1.74
N ALA A 557 29.61 4.50 1.52
CA ALA A 557 29.46 3.07 1.78
C ALA A 557 30.55 2.23 1.08
N ARG A 558 31.14 1.29 1.81
CA ARG A 558 32.24 0.47 1.31
C ARG A 558 31.79 -0.55 0.27
N LEU A 559 32.49 -0.57 -0.86
CA LEU A 559 32.21 -1.47 -1.97
C LEU A 559 32.95 -2.82 -1.88
N ASP A 560 33.99 -2.89 -1.04
CA ASP A 560 34.88 -4.04 -0.92
C ASP A 560 34.38 -5.11 0.08
N LEU A 561 33.40 -4.76 0.91
CA LEU A 561 32.78 -5.69 1.85
C LEU A 561 32.05 -6.83 1.13
N ARG A 562 32.03 -8.00 1.76
CA ARG A 562 31.34 -9.20 1.24
C ARG A 562 30.43 -9.80 2.30
N ASN A 563 29.27 -10.28 1.87
CA ASN A 563 28.35 -11.01 2.75
C ASN A 563 28.84 -12.44 3.04
N ALA A 564 28.05 -13.21 3.81
CA ALA A 564 28.42 -14.57 4.18
C ALA A 564 28.50 -15.56 3.01
N GLN A 565 27.97 -15.19 1.84
CA GLN A 565 28.07 -15.94 0.59
C GLN A 565 29.22 -15.42 -0.29
N SER A 566 30.05 -14.51 0.22
CA SER A 566 31.16 -13.87 -0.50
C SER A 566 30.72 -12.94 -1.64
N PHE A 567 29.48 -12.41 -1.63
CA PHE A 567 29.00 -11.44 -2.62
C PHE A 567 29.28 -10.00 -2.15
N SER A 568 29.80 -9.17 -3.05
CA SER A 568 29.96 -7.72 -2.88
C SER A 568 28.69 -6.95 -3.29
N ALA A 569 28.69 -5.63 -3.11
CA ALA A 569 27.60 -4.78 -3.60
C ALA A 569 27.44 -4.87 -5.13
N LEU A 570 28.55 -4.87 -5.88
CA LEU A 570 28.54 -5.00 -7.35
C LEU A 570 27.93 -6.33 -7.80
N ASP A 571 28.22 -7.42 -7.09
CA ASP A 571 27.68 -8.76 -7.41
C ASP A 571 26.15 -8.84 -7.24
N LEU A 572 25.56 -7.94 -6.45
CA LEU A 572 24.13 -7.89 -6.13
C LEU A 572 23.37 -6.77 -6.87
N ALA A 573 24.04 -6.01 -7.73
CA ALA A 573 23.48 -4.85 -8.46
C ALA A 573 22.60 -5.22 -9.68
N TYR A 574 21.94 -6.38 -9.65
CA TYR A 574 21.13 -6.86 -10.77
C TYR A 574 19.95 -5.92 -11.07
N GLY A 575 19.84 -5.46 -12.31
CA GLY A 575 18.77 -4.56 -12.75
C GLY A 575 18.88 -3.13 -12.21
N ALA A 576 20.01 -2.77 -11.60
CA ALA A 576 20.30 -1.39 -11.21
C ALA A 576 20.41 -0.48 -12.45
N PRO A 577 19.87 0.75 -12.40
CA PRO A 577 20.07 1.75 -13.46
C PRO A 577 21.55 2.06 -13.72
N ASP A 578 21.87 2.51 -14.93
CA ASP A 578 23.24 2.76 -15.39
C ASP A 578 24.07 3.65 -14.43
N PRO A 579 23.54 4.77 -13.87
CA PRO A 579 24.31 5.62 -12.96
C PRO A 579 24.82 4.87 -11.72
N LEU A 580 24.03 3.93 -11.17
CA LEU A 580 24.46 3.11 -10.04
C LEU A 580 25.51 2.08 -10.47
N GLN A 581 25.35 1.47 -11.65
CA GLN A 581 26.32 0.49 -12.15
C GLN A 581 27.69 1.13 -12.41
N GLU A 582 27.73 2.35 -12.95
CA GLU A 582 28.96 3.10 -13.20
C GLU A 582 29.71 3.41 -11.89
N ILE A 583 29.00 3.85 -10.85
CA ILE A 583 29.60 4.11 -9.53
C ILE A 583 30.16 2.80 -8.93
N LEU A 584 29.39 1.71 -8.99
CA LEU A 584 29.79 0.42 -8.41
C LEU A 584 30.99 -0.23 -9.13
N ARG A 585 31.17 0.02 -10.43
CA ARG A 585 32.34 -0.47 -11.20
C ARG A 585 33.60 0.35 -10.97
N GLY A 586 33.48 1.52 -10.34
CA GLY A 586 34.59 2.45 -10.17
C GLY A 586 34.84 3.33 -11.40
N ASP A 587 34.00 3.22 -12.44
CA ASP A 587 34.13 3.93 -13.73
C ASP A 587 33.60 5.37 -13.68
N SER A 588 33.00 5.76 -12.56
CA SER A 588 32.31 7.04 -12.41
C SER A 588 33.25 8.25 -12.25
N ILE A 589 32.93 9.33 -12.97
CA ILE A 589 33.43 10.69 -12.78
C ILE A 589 33.20 11.24 -11.35
N TYR A 590 32.33 10.60 -10.55
CA TYR A 590 32.08 10.96 -9.15
C TYR A 590 33.15 10.44 -8.16
N ASN A 591 34.07 9.54 -8.57
CA ASN A 591 35.21 9.10 -7.75
C ASN A 591 36.32 10.17 -7.61
N ARG A 592 36.04 11.44 -7.91
CA ARG A 592 36.99 12.56 -7.89
C ARG A 592 36.54 13.75 -7.03
N ILE A 593 35.69 13.55 -6.02
CA ILE A 593 35.40 14.58 -5.01
C ILE A 593 35.65 14.02 -3.62
#